data_AF-B1LRH7-F1
#
_entry.id   AF-B1LRH7-F1
#
_cell.length_a   1.000
_cell.length_b   1.000
_cell.length_c   1.000
_cell.angle_alpha   90.00
_cell.angle_beta   90.00
_cell.angle_gamma   90.00
#
_symmetry.space_group_name_H-M   'P 1'
#
loop_
_entity.id
_entity.type
_entity.pdbx_description
1 polymer ?
#
loop_
_entity_poly.entity_id
_entity_poly.type
_entity_poly.pdbx_seq_one_letter_code
_entity_poly.pdbx_strand_id
1 'polypeptide(L)'
;MSPQKLDKKGLDDNLSYYINNKNDVSVIVYAILKNSPIAYRMDIEGSAQNGLKELFLDSLKRNIIDNHELGVLSLSSADERNNVIYHYDIEWPDELTSMQNMLGQQGEPVFDFNVQNIEDIRVLLICIGNAQQQIILYKTMAPVNIFSRTGFFLKKSATRLEEIKDDFFRVSDNFQIIKVENNLYVIDLKLIEKMFCFHDVIKKEAMLGTERSPHNFPKA
;
A
#
# COMPACT_ATOMS: atom_id res chain seq x y z
N MET A 1 17.96 -3.45 22.77
CA MET A 1 17.27 -2.75 21.67
C MET A 1 16.07 -2.06 22.29
N SER A 2 16.03 -0.73 22.29
CA SER A 2 14.84 -0.01 22.77
C SER A 2 13.68 -0.30 21.83
N PRO A 3 12.42 -0.41 22.31
CA PRO A 3 11.27 -0.49 21.44
C PRO A 3 11.25 0.77 20.58
N GLN A 4 11.32 0.59 19.26
CA GLN A 4 11.19 1.68 18.29
C GLN A 4 9.81 2.29 18.53
N LYS A 5 9.77 3.60 18.83
CA LYS A 5 8.53 4.28 19.13
C LYS A 5 7.66 4.28 17.88
N LEU A 6 6.52 3.61 17.96
CA LEU A 6 5.44 3.55 16.96
C LEU A 6 4.65 4.88 16.95
N ASP A 7 5.36 5.99 16.89
CA ASP A 7 4.78 7.33 16.83
C ASP A 7 5.11 8.00 15.49
N LYS A 8 4.49 9.15 15.24
CA LYS A 8 4.69 9.93 14.01
C LYS A 8 6.17 10.19 13.72
N LYS A 9 6.95 10.51 14.75
CA LYS A 9 8.39 10.79 14.59
C LYS A 9 9.15 9.54 14.13
N GLY A 10 8.87 8.38 14.73
CA GLY A 10 9.49 7.11 14.32
C GLY A 10 9.13 6.73 12.88
N LEU A 11 7.89 6.99 12.45
CA LEU A 11 7.47 6.79 11.07
C LEU A 11 8.19 7.74 10.10
N ASP A 12 8.27 9.03 10.44
CA ASP A 12 8.95 10.03 9.63
C ASP A 12 10.44 9.74 9.48
N ASP A 13 11.12 9.39 10.57
CA ASP A 13 12.54 9.06 10.56
C ASP A 13 12.82 7.87 9.63
N ASN A 14 11.97 6.83 9.68
CA ASN A 14 12.06 5.68 8.79
C ASN A 14 11.80 6.03 7.31
N LEU A 15 10.73 6.77 7.02
CA LEU A 15 10.39 7.14 5.65
C LEU A 15 11.40 8.13 5.04
N SER A 16 11.99 9.00 5.85
CA SER A 16 13.00 9.96 5.43
C SER A 16 14.25 9.29 4.85
N TYR A 17 14.56 8.05 5.26
CA TYR A 17 15.64 7.28 4.64
C TYR A 17 15.47 7.18 3.12
N TYR A 18 14.26 6.83 2.64
CA TYR A 18 13.99 6.61 1.22
C TYR A 18 14.01 7.91 0.41
N ILE A 19 13.67 9.04 1.05
CA ILE A 19 13.76 10.37 0.44
C ILE A 19 15.22 10.81 0.32
N ASN A 20 15.99 10.68 1.40
CA ASN A 20 17.37 11.14 1.46
C ASN A 20 18.33 10.26 0.64
N ASN A 21 18.01 8.98 0.46
CA ASN A 21 18.80 8.01 -0.29
C ASN A 21 18.11 7.59 -1.60
N LYS A 22 17.36 8.52 -2.24
CA LYS A 22 16.58 8.27 -3.47
C LYS A 22 17.39 7.61 -4.61
N ASN A 23 18.70 7.86 -4.66
CA ASN A 23 19.60 7.29 -5.68
C ASN A 23 20.00 5.84 -5.37
N ASP A 24 19.98 5.44 -4.10
CA ASP A 24 20.39 4.10 -3.64
C ASP A 24 19.21 3.13 -3.50
N VAL A 25 18.00 3.62 -3.75
CA VAL A 25 16.76 2.83 -3.73
C VAL A 25 16.17 2.70 -5.13
N SER A 26 15.63 1.52 -5.40
CA SER A 26 14.92 1.17 -6.62
C SER A 26 13.43 1.04 -6.36
N VAL A 27 12.62 0.97 -7.42
CA VAL A 27 11.21 0.60 -7.32
C VAL A 27 10.93 -0.66 -8.11
N ILE A 28 10.17 -1.58 -7.53
CA ILE A 28 9.63 -2.76 -8.20
C ILE A 28 8.12 -2.76 -7.97
N VAL A 29 7.36 -3.03 -9.02
CA VAL A 29 5.90 -3.08 -8.96
C VAL A 29 5.43 -4.50 -9.15
N TYR A 30 4.45 -4.91 -8.34
CA TYR A 30 3.76 -6.17 -8.48
C TYR A 30 2.27 -5.94 -8.69
N ALA A 31 1.65 -6.74 -9.55
CA ALA A 31 0.21 -6.79 -9.73
C ALA A 31 -0.38 -7.99 -8.98
N ILE A 32 -1.49 -7.77 -8.29
CA ILE A 32 -2.33 -8.85 -7.75
C ILE A 32 -3.65 -8.83 -8.51
N LEU A 33 -4.06 -10.00 -9.01
CA LEU A 33 -5.27 -10.18 -9.79
C LEU A 33 -6.51 -10.46 -8.91
N LYS A 34 -7.71 -10.23 -9.43
CA LYS A 34 -8.99 -10.43 -8.72
C LYS A 34 -9.13 -11.83 -8.10
N ASN A 35 -8.68 -12.87 -8.81
CA ASN A 35 -8.88 -14.26 -8.43
C ASN A 35 -7.56 -14.95 -7.99
N SER A 36 -6.58 -14.18 -7.54
CA SER A 36 -5.27 -14.70 -7.14
C SER A 36 -4.73 -13.91 -5.94
N PRO A 37 -4.16 -14.59 -4.92
CA PRO A 37 -3.38 -13.93 -3.88
C PRO A 37 -1.94 -13.64 -4.33
N ILE A 38 -1.48 -14.28 -5.42
CA ILE A 38 -0.11 -14.16 -5.93
C ILE A 38 0.16 -12.73 -6.42
N ALA A 39 1.30 -12.18 -5.99
CA ALA A 39 1.88 -10.95 -6.50
C ALA A 39 2.80 -11.27 -7.69
N TYR A 40 2.42 -10.80 -8.87
CA TYR A 40 3.19 -10.97 -10.11
C TYR A 40 4.04 -9.73 -10.37
N ARG A 41 5.36 -9.89 -10.44
CA ARG A 41 6.28 -8.79 -10.75
C ARG A 41 5.99 -8.25 -12.14
N MET A 42 5.79 -6.95 -12.25
CA MET A 42 5.58 -6.29 -13.54
C MET A 42 6.90 -5.91 -14.20
N ASP A 43 7.00 -6.19 -15.50
CA ASP A 43 8.07 -5.67 -16.34
C ASP A 43 7.72 -4.24 -16.79
N ILE A 44 8.46 -3.26 -16.27
CA ILE A 44 8.25 -1.83 -16.53
C ILE A 44 9.57 -1.26 -17.03
N GLU A 45 9.53 -0.48 -18.12
CA GLU A 45 10.70 0.22 -18.63
C GLU A 45 11.38 1.09 -17.55
N GLY A 46 12.71 1.09 -17.50
CA GLY A 46 13.47 1.78 -16.46
C GLY A 46 13.15 3.28 -16.31
N SER A 47 12.86 3.97 -17.40
CA SER A 47 12.45 5.40 -17.37
C SER A 47 11.11 5.59 -16.62
N ALA A 48 10.11 4.74 -16.92
CA ALA A 48 8.82 4.73 -16.25
C ALA A 48 8.91 4.25 -14.80
N GLN A 49 9.79 3.30 -14.48
CA GLN A 49 10.09 2.91 -13.09
C GLN A 49 10.60 4.12 -12.30
N ASN A 50 11.53 4.90 -12.85
CA ASN A 50 12.00 6.11 -12.18
C ASN A 50 10.84 7.10 -11.95
N GLY A 51 9.98 7.33 -12.94
CA GLY A 51 8.78 8.17 -12.77
C GLY A 51 7.86 7.70 -11.65
N LEU A 52 7.63 6.37 -11.53
CA LEU A 52 6.85 5.80 -10.43
C LEU A 52 7.53 5.99 -9.07
N LYS A 53 8.85 5.79 -8.99
CA LYS A 53 9.62 6.03 -7.77
C LYS A 53 9.43 7.48 -7.30
N GLU A 54 9.56 8.44 -8.21
CA GLU A 54 9.37 9.87 -7.90
C GLU A 54 7.96 10.16 -7.42
N LEU A 55 6.96 9.69 -8.16
CA LEU A 55 5.54 9.88 -7.84
C LEU A 55 5.21 9.46 -6.40
N PHE A 56 5.68 8.29 -5.98
CA PHE A 56 5.36 7.76 -4.66
C PHE A 56 6.24 8.34 -3.55
N LEU A 57 7.53 8.61 -3.79
CA LEU A 57 8.38 9.29 -2.80
C LEU A 57 7.87 10.71 -2.52
N ASP A 58 7.45 11.45 -3.55
CA ASP A 58 6.87 12.79 -3.40
C ASP A 58 5.53 12.74 -2.64
N SER A 59 4.73 11.69 -2.87
CA SER A 59 3.49 11.43 -2.11
C SER A 59 3.78 11.21 -0.63
N LEU A 60 4.74 10.34 -0.30
CA LEU A 60 5.14 10.06 1.09
C LEU A 60 5.64 11.31 1.78
N LYS A 61 6.50 12.08 1.10
CA LYS A 61 7.03 13.32 1.65
C LYS A 61 5.90 14.32 1.93
N ARG A 62 5.06 14.62 0.95
CA ARG A 62 4.01 15.63 1.06
C ARG A 62 2.90 15.25 2.04
N ASN A 63 2.44 14.00 1.99
CA ASN A 63 1.23 13.59 2.70
C ASN A 63 1.52 13.04 4.11
N ILE A 64 2.74 12.55 4.35
CA ILE A 64 3.14 11.95 5.63
C ILE A 64 4.19 12.81 6.33
N ILE A 65 5.39 12.94 5.74
CA ILE A 65 6.54 13.54 6.44
C ILE A 65 6.31 15.04 6.72
N ASP A 66 5.95 15.80 5.69
CA ASP A 66 5.74 17.25 5.77
C ASP A 66 4.39 17.62 6.43
N ASN A 67 3.50 16.63 6.65
CA ASN A 67 2.24 16.83 7.36
C ASN A 67 2.45 16.71 8.88
N HIS A 68 2.86 17.82 9.50
CA HIS A 68 3.15 17.88 10.94
C HIS A 68 1.93 17.72 11.84
N GLU A 69 0.72 17.90 11.31
CA GLU A 69 -0.53 17.71 12.05
C GLU A 69 -0.99 16.24 12.02
N LEU A 70 -0.35 15.39 11.21
CA LEU A 70 -0.74 13.99 11.05
C LEU A 70 -0.39 13.17 12.28
N GLY A 71 -1.41 12.58 12.91
CA GLY A 71 -1.24 11.66 14.03
C GLY A 71 -0.98 10.22 13.59
N VAL A 72 -0.40 9.42 14.49
CA VAL A 72 -0.37 7.96 14.38
C VAL A 72 -1.12 7.38 15.58
N LEU A 73 -2.14 6.54 15.33
CA LEU A 73 -2.93 5.85 16.37
C LEU A 73 -2.94 4.35 16.12
N SER A 74 -3.18 3.56 17.16
CA SER A 74 -3.47 2.14 17.01
C SER A 74 -4.81 1.94 16.31
N LEU A 75 -4.86 1.01 15.36
CA LEU A 75 -6.07 0.65 14.62
C LEU A 75 -7.14 0.03 15.54
N SER A 76 -6.75 -0.73 16.56
CA SER A 76 -7.65 -1.24 17.60
C SER A 76 -8.35 -0.15 18.42
N SER A 77 -7.78 1.05 18.45
CA SER A 77 -8.32 2.24 19.11
C SER A 77 -8.98 3.22 18.14
N ALA A 78 -9.17 2.81 16.88
CA ALA A 78 -9.64 3.70 15.84
C ALA A 78 -11.01 4.28 16.16
N ASP A 79 -11.07 5.61 16.18
CA ASP A 79 -12.28 6.42 16.04
C ASP A 79 -12.22 7.19 14.71
N GLU A 80 -13.35 7.75 14.25
CA GLU A 80 -13.46 8.48 12.98
C GLU A 80 -12.75 9.86 13.00
N ARG A 81 -11.50 9.91 13.46
CA ARG A 81 -10.67 11.13 13.46
C ARG A 81 -10.12 11.41 12.07
N ASN A 82 -10.14 12.69 11.71
CA ASN A 82 -9.47 13.19 10.53
C ASN A 82 -7.96 13.36 10.80
N ASN A 83 -7.16 13.28 9.74
CA ASN A 83 -5.71 13.52 9.77
C ASN A 83 -4.93 12.56 10.69
N VAL A 84 -5.24 11.27 10.62
CA VAL A 84 -4.54 10.21 11.34
C VAL A 84 -4.19 9.07 10.38
N ILE A 85 -3.01 8.48 10.58
CA ILE A 85 -2.64 7.16 10.05
C ILE A 85 -2.79 6.14 11.17
N TYR A 86 -3.34 4.96 10.86
CA TYR A 86 -3.54 3.92 11.86
C TYR A 86 -2.45 2.86 11.76
N HIS A 87 -1.67 2.67 12.82
CA HIS A 87 -0.80 1.52 12.98
C HIS A 87 -1.65 0.26 13.17
N TYR A 88 -1.40 -0.74 12.32
CA TYR A 88 -2.15 -1.99 12.31
C TYR A 88 -1.62 -2.91 13.43
N ASP A 89 -2.31 -2.94 14.56
CA ASP A 89 -1.91 -3.62 15.79
C ASP A 89 -2.71 -4.90 16.10
N ILE A 90 -3.38 -5.45 15.09
CA ILE A 90 -4.14 -6.71 15.18
C ILE A 90 -3.63 -7.75 14.16
N GLU A 91 -4.25 -8.92 14.10
CA GLU A 91 -3.89 -9.99 13.13
C GLU A 91 -4.09 -9.52 11.68
N TRP A 92 -3.09 -9.77 10.83
CA TRP A 92 -3.14 -9.38 9.42
C TRP A 92 -4.16 -10.27 8.69
N PRO A 93 -5.01 -9.70 7.82
CA PRO A 93 -5.93 -10.48 7.03
C PRO A 93 -5.15 -11.19 5.91
N ASP A 94 -5.67 -12.33 5.45
CA ASP A 94 -5.03 -13.16 4.43
C ASP A 94 -4.74 -12.37 3.14
N GLU A 95 -5.56 -11.37 2.82
CA GLU A 95 -5.41 -10.48 1.67
C GLU A 95 -4.13 -9.64 1.70
N LEU A 96 -3.55 -9.40 2.89
CA LEU A 96 -2.31 -8.64 3.08
C LEU A 96 -1.07 -9.54 3.21
N THR A 97 -1.21 -10.86 3.13
CA THR A 97 -0.10 -11.82 3.24
C THR A 97 1.03 -11.51 2.25
N SER A 98 0.70 -11.05 1.04
CA SER A 98 1.68 -10.68 0.01
C SER A 98 2.59 -9.49 0.42
N MET A 99 2.23 -8.73 1.46
CA MET A 99 3.07 -7.70 2.04
C MET A 99 4.01 -8.23 3.13
N GLN A 100 3.81 -9.44 3.67
CA GLN A 100 4.61 -9.94 4.81
C GLN A 100 6.07 -10.17 4.45
N ASN A 101 6.33 -10.62 3.22
CA ASN A 101 7.67 -11.00 2.78
C ASN A 101 8.42 -9.85 2.11
N MET A 102 9.75 -9.99 2.05
CA MET A 102 10.57 -9.12 1.22
C MET A 102 10.33 -9.46 -0.25
N LEU A 103 10.12 -8.44 -1.08
CA LEU A 103 9.86 -8.56 -2.51
C LEU A 103 11.11 -8.12 -3.29
N GLY A 104 11.23 -8.57 -4.53
CA GLY A 104 12.37 -8.28 -5.42
C GLY A 104 13.37 -9.42 -5.50
N GLN A 105 12.98 -10.60 -5.04
CA GLN A 105 13.83 -11.79 -5.03
C GLN A 105 13.83 -12.50 -6.39
N GLN A 106 14.86 -13.32 -6.62
CA GLN A 106 14.93 -14.15 -7.82
C GLN A 106 13.88 -15.27 -7.77
N GLY A 107 13.29 -15.59 -8.92
CA GLY A 107 12.30 -16.67 -9.04
C GLY A 107 10.87 -16.29 -8.65
N GLU A 108 10.59 -15.02 -8.37
CA GLU A 108 9.23 -14.52 -8.19
C GLU A 108 8.42 -14.63 -9.49
N PRO A 109 7.10 -14.93 -9.41
CA PRO A 109 6.23 -14.94 -10.58
C PRO A 109 6.25 -13.59 -11.31
N VAL A 110 6.32 -13.63 -12.63
CA VAL A 110 6.30 -12.44 -13.49
C VAL A 110 4.93 -12.29 -14.12
N PHE A 111 4.47 -11.06 -14.27
CA PHE A 111 3.23 -10.75 -14.97
C PHE A 111 3.42 -10.96 -16.48
N ASP A 112 2.67 -11.88 -17.06
CA ASP A 112 2.72 -12.16 -18.50
C ASP A 112 1.60 -11.43 -19.23
N PHE A 113 1.96 -10.35 -19.93
CA PHE A 113 1.03 -9.50 -20.69
C PHE A 113 0.34 -10.23 -21.86
N ASN A 114 0.78 -11.43 -22.23
CA ASN A 114 0.13 -12.25 -23.27
C ASN A 114 -0.91 -13.23 -22.71
N VAL A 115 -0.87 -13.49 -21.40
CA VAL A 115 -1.72 -14.48 -20.73
C VAL A 115 -2.68 -13.81 -19.75
N GLN A 116 -2.20 -12.80 -19.03
CA GLN A 116 -2.94 -12.12 -17.97
C GLN A 116 -3.52 -10.80 -18.46
N ASN A 117 -4.78 -10.55 -18.12
CA ASN A 117 -5.45 -9.31 -18.48
C ASN A 117 -5.16 -8.22 -17.46
N ILE A 118 -4.78 -7.05 -17.97
CA ILE A 118 -4.55 -5.84 -17.16
C ILE A 118 -5.82 -5.38 -16.43
N GLU A 119 -7.01 -5.64 -17.00
CA GLU A 119 -8.32 -5.38 -16.41
C GLU A 119 -8.58 -6.18 -15.12
N ASP A 120 -7.86 -7.27 -14.92
CA ASP A 120 -8.00 -8.12 -13.74
C ASP A 120 -7.10 -7.69 -12.59
N ILE A 121 -6.22 -6.71 -12.81
CA ILE A 121 -5.40 -6.13 -11.75
C ILE A 121 -6.32 -5.41 -10.76
N ARG A 122 -6.34 -5.90 -9.52
CA ARG A 122 -7.08 -5.25 -8.42
C ARG A 122 -6.20 -4.43 -7.51
N VAL A 123 -4.91 -4.76 -7.42
CA VAL A 123 -3.95 -4.13 -6.50
C VAL A 123 -2.59 -4.06 -7.18
N LEU A 124 -1.91 -2.94 -6.95
CA LEU A 124 -0.47 -2.80 -7.17
C LEU A 124 0.24 -2.76 -5.82
N LEU A 125 1.29 -3.56 -5.68
CA LEU A 125 2.28 -3.41 -4.63
C LEU A 125 3.45 -2.61 -5.18
N ILE A 126 3.72 -1.44 -4.62
CA ILE A 126 4.85 -0.60 -4.98
C ILE A 126 5.95 -0.79 -3.93
N CYS A 127 7.01 -1.50 -4.30
CA CYS A 127 8.12 -1.81 -3.41
C CYS A 127 9.24 -0.82 -3.68
N ILE A 128 9.58 0.02 -2.70
CA ILE A 128 10.66 1.00 -2.81
C ILE A 128 11.75 0.63 -1.81
N GLY A 129 12.96 0.39 -2.28
CA GLY A 129 14.05 -0.01 -1.42
C GLY A 129 15.25 -0.63 -2.13
N ASN A 130 16.04 -1.34 -1.35
CA ASN A 130 17.24 -2.06 -1.77
C ASN A 130 17.31 -3.42 -1.05
N ALA A 131 18.48 -4.08 -1.13
CA ALA A 131 18.68 -5.40 -0.53
C ALA A 131 18.62 -5.42 1.01
N GLN A 132 18.73 -4.26 1.68
CA GLN A 132 18.76 -4.16 3.13
C GLN A 132 17.40 -3.77 3.72
N GLN A 133 16.70 -2.85 3.06
CA GLN A 133 15.42 -2.33 3.56
C GLN A 133 14.50 -1.90 2.43
N GLN A 134 13.21 -2.06 2.66
CA GLN A 134 12.17 -1.64 1.72
C GLN A 134 10.89 -1.24 2.44
N ILE A 135 10.14 -0.35 1.79
CA ILE A 135 8.72 -0.11 2.06
C ILE A 135 7.88 -0.77 0.97
N ILE A 136 6.66 -1.18 1.33
CA ILE A 136 5.69 -1.72 0.38
C ILE A 136 4.42 -0.88 0.48
N LEU A 137 4.02 -0.25 -0.62
CA LEU A 137 2.76 0.49 -0.72
C LEU A 137 1.71 -0.42 -1.34
N TYR A 138 0.58 -0.59 -0.66
CA TYR A 138 -0.58 -1.30 -1.17
C TYR A 138 -1.55 -0.30 -1.81
N LYS A 139 -1.67 -0.36 -3.13
CA LYS A 139 -2.53 0.53 -3.90
C LYS A 139 -3.64 -0.27 -4.58
N THR A 140 -4.88 0.05 -4.28
CA THR A 140 -6.01 -0.51 -5.01
C THR A 140 -6.14 0.10 -6.40
N MET A 141 -6.54 -0.73 -7.36
CA MET A 141 -6.81 -0.33 -8.73
C MET A 141 -8.31 -0.23 -8.93
N ALA A 142 -8.81 1.01 -8.98
CA ALA A 142 -10.18 1.26 -9.39
C ALA A 142 -10.33 0.98 -10.90
N PRO A 143 -11.45 0.37 -11.36
CA PRO A 143 -11.68 0.08 -12.78
C PRO A 143 -11.52 1.30 -13.68
N VAL A 144 -11.85 2.49 -13.19
CA VAL A 144 -11.72 3.77 -13.91
C VAL A 144 -10.28 4.15 -14.28
N ASN A 145 -9.28 3.51 -13.66
CA ASN A 145 -7.87 3.74 -13.97
C ASN A 145 -7.34 2.79 -15.04
N ILE A 146 -8.13 1.81 -15.49
CA ILE A 146 -7.74 0.84 -16.50
C ILE A 146 -8.50 1.17 -17.79
N PHE A 147 -7.76 1.45 -18.84
CA PHE A 147 -8.26 1.87 -20.13
C PHE A 147 -7.99 0.75 -21.12
N SER A 148 -9.06 0.07 -21.52
CA SER A 148 -9.02 -1.01 -22.50
C SER A 148 -9.90 -0.69 -23.71
N ARG A 149 -9.87 -1.59 -24.69
CA ARG A 149 -10.42 -1.46 -26.06
C ARG A 149 -11.90 -1.09 -26.20
N THR A 150 -12.64 -0.88 -25.11
CA THR A 150 -14.03 -0.42 -25.16
C THR A 150 -14.17 1.09 -25.44
N GLY A 151 -13.07 1.86 -25.46
CA GLY A 151 -13.07 3.32 -25.66
C GLY A 151 -12.18 3.81 -26.81
N PHE A 152 -12.39 5.04 -27.26
CA PHE A 152 -11.52 5.74 -28.21
C PHE A 152 -10.66 6.77 -27.47
N PHE A 153 -9.38 6.47 -27.27
CA PHE A 153 -8.49 7.30 -26.46
C PHE A 153 -7.60 8.16 -27.34
N LEU A 154 -7.50 9.44 -26.98
CA LEU A 154 -6.68 10.41 -27.68
C LEU A 154 -5.65 11.01 -26.72
N LYS A 155 -4.36 10.99 -27.09
CA LYS A 155 -3.30 11.73 -26.40
C LYS A 155 -2.89 12.96 -27.20
N LYS A 156 -2.43 13.99 -26.50
CA LYS A 156 -1.75 15.13 -27.12
C LYS A 156 -0.42 14.68 -27.72
N SER A 157 -0.20 15.04 -28.98
CA SER A 157 1.06 15.00 -29.71
C SER A 157 1.36 16.42 -30.22
N ALA A 158 2.62 16.75 -30.53
CA ALA A 158 3.15 18.10 -30.73
C ALA A 158 2.15 19.15 -31.29
N THR A 159 1.42 18.79 -32.36
CA THR A 159 0.42 19.66 -33.00
C THR A 159 -0.96 19.03 -33.21
N ARG A 160 -1.21 17.80 -32.73
CA ARG A 160 -2.45 17.05 -32.98
C ARG A 160 -2.80 16.08 -31.86
N LEU A 161 -3.99 15.49 -31.91
CA LEU A 161 -4.32 14.34 -31.09
C LEU A 161 -3.97 13.04 -31.83
N GLU A 162 -3.39 12.08 -31.12
CA GLU A 162 -3.08 10.73 -31.61
C GLU A 162 -3.91 9.70 -30.85
N GLU A 163 -4.42 8.70 -31.56
CA GLU A 163 -5.15 7.59 -30.97
C GLU A 163 -4.21 6.68 -30.17
N ILE A 164 -4.67 6.22 -29.00
CA ILE A 164 -4.06 5.13 -28.24
C ILE A 164 -4.90 3.87 -28.50
N LYS A 165 -4.27 2.84 -29.08
CA LYS A 165 -4.94 1.56 -29.43
C LYS A 165 -4.64 0.43 -28.45
N ASP A 166 -3.58 0.58 -27.68
CA ASP A 166 -3.12 -0.41 -26.71
C ASP A 166 -3.78 -0.16 -25.35
N ASP A 167 -3.92 -1.24 -24.57
CA ASP A 167 -4.44 -1.12 -23.21
C ASP A 167 -3.41 -0.41 -22.32
N PHE A 168 -3.88 0.51 -21.48
CA PHE A 168 -3.03 1.23 -20.55
C PHE A 168 -3.77 1.50 -19.24
N PHE A 169 -3.03 1.82 -18.19
CA PHE A 169 -3.63 2.25 -16.94
C PHE A 169 -2.92 3.48 -16.40
N ARG A 170 -3.68 4.28 -15.66
CA ARG A 170 -3.16 5.43 -14.94
C ARG A 170 -2.80 5.02 -13.52
N VAL A 171 -1.56 5.29 -13.12
CA VAL A 171 -1.15 5.19 -11.72
C VAL A 171 -1.21 6.57 -11.08
N SER A 172 -1.99 6.69 -10.01
CA SER A 172 -2.00 7.86 -9.13
C SER A 172 -1.15 7.62 -7.88
N ASP A 173 -0.77 8.71 -7.23
CA ASP A 173 0.14 8.78 -6.07
C ASP A 173 -0.47 8.31 -4.74
N ASN A 174 -1.78 8.08 -4.69
CA ASN A 174 -2.47 7.58 -3.50
C ASN A 174 -2.33 6.06 -3.34
N PHE A 175 -2.32 5.60 -2.09
CA PHE A 175 -2.28 4.20 -1.68
C PHE A 175 -3.04 4.04 -0.36
N GLN A 176 -3.46 2.83 -0.04
CA GLN A 176 -4.35 2.55 1.10
C GLN A 176 -3.56 2.12 2.34
N ILE A 177 -2.47 1.37 2.15
CA ILE A 177 -1.65 0.84 3.25
C ILE A 177 -0.18 1.00 2.86
N ILE A 178 0.67 1.25 3.86
CA ILE A 178 2.12 1.16 3.74
C ILE A 178 2.67 0.19 4.79
N LYS A 179 3.56 -0.70 4.35
CA LYS A 179 4.46 -1.45 5.24
C LYS A 179 5.79 -0.72 5.36
N VAL A 180 6.20 -0.46 6.60
CA VAL A 180 7.52 0.08 6.94
C VAL A 180 8.16 -0.86 7.96
N GLU A 181 9.32 -1.41 7.63
CA GLU A 181 9.96 -2.48 8.39
C GLU A 181 8.97 -3.65 8.60
N ASN A 182 8.59 -3.98 9.85
CA ASN A 182 7.63 -5.02 10.18
C ASN A 182 6.24 -4.48 10.56
N ASN A 183 5.99 -3.19 10.35
CA ASN A 183 4.76 -2.52 10.75
C ASN A 183 3.92 -2.17 9.52
N LEU A 184 2.60 -2.36 9.64
CA LEU A 184 1.63 -1.86 8.67
C LEU A 184 0.96 -0.59 9.19
N TYR A 185 0.70 0.32 8.27
CA TYR A 185 0.03 1.58 8.53
C TYR A 185 -1.09 1.79 7.51
N VAL A 186 -2.31 1.99 7.99
CA VAL A 186 -3.51 2.24 7.19
C VAL A 186 -3.68 3.74 6.99
N ILE A 187 -3.70 4.16 5.72
CA ILE A 187 -3.88 5.55 5.29
C ILE A 187 -5.37 5.84 5.01
N ASP A 188 -6.09 4.85 4.47
CA ASP A 188 -7.49 4.98 4.08
C ASP A 188 -8.34 3.94 4.83
N LEU A 189 -8.73 4.29 6.07
CA LEU A 189 -9.48 3.40 6.95
C LEU A 189 -10.77 2.89 6.30
N LYS A 190 -11.55 3.80 5.69
CA LYS A 190 -12.85 3.48 5.09
C LYS A 190 -12.75 2.43 4.00
N LEU A 191 -11.73 2.55 3.13
CA LEU A 191 -11.56 1.60 2.04
C LEU A 191 -11.09 0.23 2.57
N ILE A 192 -10.21 0.22 3.57
CA ILE A 192 -9.75 -1.00 4.23
C ILE A 192 -10.90 -1.71 4.96
N GLU A 193 -11.77 -0.97 5.65
CA GLU A 193 -12.95 -1.52 6.31
C GLU A 193 -13.87 -2.26 5.33
N LYS A 194 -14.10 -1.65 4.17
CA LYS A 194 -14.91 -2.23 3.10
C LYS A 194 -14.25 -3.45 2.46
N MET A 195 -12.93 -3.44 2.29
CA MET A 195 -12.22 -4.49 1.58
C MET A 195 -12.07 -5.77 2.39
N PHE A 196 -11.85 -5.67 3.70
CA PHE A 196 -11.56 -6.83 4.56
C PHE A 196 -12.70 -7.18 5.51
N CYS A 197 -13.90 -6.62 5.28
CA CYS A 197 -15.04 -6.77 6.20
C CYS A 197 -14.63 -6.47 7.66
N PHE A 198 -13.80 -5.43 7.84
CA PHE A 198 -13.04 -5.18 9.07
C PHE A 198 -13.92 -4.94 10.30
N HIS A 199 -15.18 -4.54 10.05
CA HIS A 199 -16.22 -4.45 11.07
C HIS A 199 -16.40 -5.76 11.86
N ASP A 200 -16.17 -6.92 11.22
CA ASP A 200 -16.26 -8.23 11.85
C ASP A 200 -15.00 -8.57 12.65
N VAL A 201 -13.82 -8.09 12.21
CA VAL A 201 -12.55 -8.27 12.91
C VAL A 201 -12.51 -7.45 14.20
N ILE A 202 -12.90 -6.18 14.17
CA ILE A 202 -12.99 -5.33 15.38
C ILE A 202 -14.00 -5.91 16.38
N LYS A 203 -15.17 -6.38 15.90
CA LYS A 203 -16.16 -7.05 16.77
C LYS A 203 -15.59 -8.31 17.41
N LYS A 204 -14.88 -9.14 16.63
CA LYS A 204 -14.26 -10.38 17.12
C LYS A 204 -13.20 -10.08 18.19
N GLU A 205 -12.33 -9.10 17.97
CA GLU A 205 -11.32 -8.66 18.95
C GLU A 205 -11.96 -8.06 20.21
N ALA A 206 -13.01 -7.25 20.07
CA ALA A 206 -13.76 -6.71 21.21
C ALA A 206 -14.46 -7.81 22.05
N MET A 207 -14.98 -8.85 21.39
CA MET A 207 -15.53 -10.04 22.06
C MET A 207 -14.43 -10.82 22.81
N LEU A 208 -13.27 -11.06 22.17
CA LEU A 208 -12.11 -11.72 22.77
C LEU A 208 -11.55 -10.93 23.98
N GLY A 209 -11.58 -9.60 23.94
CA GLY A 209 -11.20 -8.73 25.05
C GLY A 209 -12.18 -8.78 26.23
N THR A 210 -13.46 -9.04 25.96
CA THR A 210 -14.51 -9.18 26.99
C THR A 210 -14.42 -10.53 27.71
N GLU A 211 -14.04 -11.61 27.01
CA GLU A 211 -13.82 -12.93 27.59
C GLU A 211 -12.53 -13.02 28.44
N ARG A 212 -11.53 -12.16 28.16
CA ARG A 212 -10.27 -12.08 28.91
C ARG A 212 -10.32 -11.23 30.19
N SER A 213 -11.49 -10.71 30.58
CA SER A 213 -11.69 -10.08 31.90
C SER A 213 -12.41 -11.03 32.87
N PRO A 214 -11.72 -11.99 33.52
CA PRO A 214 -12.30 -12.66 34.66
C PRO A 214 -12.31 -11.72 35.86
N HIS A 215 -13.49 -11.68 36.50
CA HIS A 215 -13.78 -11.05 37.78
C HIS A 215 -12.61 -11.02 38.77
N ASN A 216 -12.32 -9.85 39.32
CA ASN A 216 -11.68 -9.77 40.64
C ASN A 216 -12.23 -8.57 41.41
N PHE A 217 -13.44 -8.74 41.97
CA PHE A 217 -13.87 -7.95 43.12
C PHE A 217 -13.75 -8.84 44.36
N PRO A 218 -12.85 -8.54 45.32
CA PRO A 218 -12.93 -9.17 46.62
C PRO A 218 -14.16 -8.58 47.34
N LYS A 219 -15.10 -9.45 47.71
CA LYS A 219 -16.11 -9.12 48.71
C LYS A 219 -15.42 -9.01 50.05
N ALA A 220 -15.54 -7.86 50.70
CA ALA A 220 -15.42 -7.68 52.15
C ALA A 220 -16.75 -7.12 52.64
#